data_AF-A0A2P2C837-F1
#
_entry.id   AF-A0A2P2C837-F1
#
_cell.length_a   1.000
_cell.length_b   1.000
_cell.length_c   1.000
_cell.angle_alpha   90.00
_cell.angle_beta   90.00
_cell.angle_gamma   90.00
#
_symmetry.space_group_name_H-M   'P 1'
#
loop_
_entity.id
_entity.type
_entity.pdbx_description
1 polymer ?
#
loop_
_entity_poly.entity_id
_entity_poly.type
_entity_poly.pdbx_seq_one_letter_code
_entity_poly.pdbx_strand_id
1 'polypeptide(L)'
;MYGQNSGRLRGSLGVLLREHRVQQRLGGKGIHTVPATTTVTEREELGKQIRRYRECVLTWCLQAVRAAHPRINLEGTSGRSRGPADELRYRLSEAINASTAGLAPSEELGGEQRFASVESWRHAARAAALGEQDFAAGVGYGRLSDQQCITVLKDAADIVRGVVALDRRYEGVPGWKRLKDQGRLGRAAEVCAAFAGSEEPDYTVDLRGWRTAPVTIDGPAMPGITGLLQAEHNLLVHLGTFPDARSLRVVLDSQRIVSRTAATLIEQTEPPLSAKWRARETTYGQLVHQTRDLGGMLGQGGHAAGQGAVAASRVKRLATEEFIGPKLVRQLDRVFSRIDEQISQCIEHGAKERLYFLRVPFPRIDENAPGFVKRTRERYTPITSPVQTDLIVIARSQLRPAPITPWPPKDAAESRAEFEAAIMHRPGGPGPSLSL
;
A
#
# COMPACT_ATOMS: atom_id res chain seq x y z
N MET A 1 -1.05 -3.77 -3.13
CA MET A 1 -0.08 -3.73 -2.01
C MET A 1 1.05 -4.64 -2.40
N TYR A 2 2.27 -4.15 -2.24
CA TYR A 2 3.47 -4.81 -2.72
C TYR A 2 3.60 -6.23 -2.19
N GLY A 3 3.42 -6.45 -0.89
CA GLY A 3 3.54 -7.79 -0.28
C GLY A 3 2.51 -8.78 -0.81
N GLN A 4 1.29 -8.33 -1.11
CA GLN A 4 0.25 -9.20 -1.65
C GLN A 4 0.53 -9.60 -3.10
N ASN A 5 0.91 -8.65 -3.95
CA ASN A 5 1.20 -8.91 -5.36
C ASN A 5 2.49 -9.72 -5.51
N SER A 6 3.58 -9.29 -4.87
CA SER A 6 4.86 -10.03 -4.89
C SER A 6 4.76 -11.41 -4.22
N GLY A 7 3.99 -11.54 -3.14
CA GLY A 7 3.72 -12.83 -2.50
C GLY A 7 2.97 -13.80 -3.41
N ARG A 8 1.91 -13.34 -4.09
CA ARG A 8 1.20 -14.16 -5.10
C ARG A 8 2.09 -14.55 -6.27
N LEU A 9 2.95 -13.63 -6.73
CA LEU A 9 3.92 -13.89 -7.79
C LEU A 9 4.92 -14.98 -7.38
N ARG A 10 5.55 -14.85 -6.20
CA ARG A 10 6.47 -15.85 -5.64
C ARG A 10 5.78 -17.19 -5.43
N GLY A 11 4.58 -17.22 -4.84
CA GLY A 11 3.83 -18.46 -4.64
C GLY A 11 3.51 -19.19 -5.95
N SER A 12 3.02 -18.47 -6.96
CA SER A 12 2.69 -19.06 -8.27
C SER A 12 3.92 -19.60 -9.01
N LEU A 13 5.03 -18.85 -8.99
CA LEU A 13 6.30 -19.32 -9.57
C LEU A 13 6.92 -20.46 -8.75
N GLY A 14 6.75 -20.45 -7.43
CA GLY A 14 7.20 -21.52 -6.54
C GLY A 14 6.50 -22.85 -6.84
N VAL A 15 5.20 -22.83 -7.13
CA VAL A 15 4.46 -24.00 -7.64
C VAL A 15 5.12 -24.52 -8.91
N LEU A 16 5.30 -23.65 -9.92
CA LEU A 16 5.91 -24.01 -11.21
C LEU A 16 7.33 -24.58 -11.06
N LEU A 17 8.14 -24.05 -10.14
CA LEU A 17 9.51 -24.52 -9.86
C LEU A 17 9.55 -25.91 -9.21
N ARG A 18 8.47 -26.33 -8.55
CA ARG A 18 8.32 -27.69 -8.00
C ARG A 18 7.71 -28.65 -9.03
N GLU A 19 7.20 -28.15 -10.16
CA GLU A 19 6.69 -29.00 -11.23
C GLU A 19 7.82 -29.64 -12.05
N HIS A 20 7.59 -30.90 -12.39
CA HIS A 20 8.43 -31.68 -13.29
C HIS A 20 7.62 -32.19 -14.48
N ARG A 21 8.32 -32.57 -15.55
CA ARG A 21 7.74 -33.15 -16.77
C ARG A 21 6.68 -32.22 -17.39
N VAL A 22 7.08 -30.98 -17.66
CA VAL A 22 6.22 -29.90 -18.19
C VAL A 22 5.38 -30.35 -19.39
N GLN A 23 5.98 -31.08 -20.33
CA GLN A 23 5.29 -31.65 -21.49
C GLN A 23 4.05 -32.47 -21.12
N GLN A 24 4.15 -33.33 -20.10
CA GLN A 24 3.03 -34.17 -19.65
C GLN A 24 1.93 -33.32 -19.01
N ARG A 25 2.30 -32.29 -18.25
CA ARG A 25 1.34 -31.37 -17.62
C ARG A 25 0.56 -30.51 -18.61
N LEU A 26 1.11 -30.30 -19.81
CA LEU A 26 0.44 -29.63 -20.93
C LEU A 26 -0.33 -30.60 -21.84
N GLY A 27 -0.58 -31.84 -21.37
CA GLY A 27 -1.29 -32.87 -22.13
C GLY A 27 -0.45 -33.59 -23.19
N GLY A 28 0.88 -33.42 -23.15
CA GLY A 28 1.84 -34.16 -23.96
C GLY A 28 1.98 -35.63 -23.56
N LYS A 29 2.54 -36.43 -24.47
CA LYS A 29 2.73 -37.87 -24.28
C LYS A 29 3.63 -38.14 -23.06
N GLY A 30 3.18 -39.02 -22.18
CA GLY A 30 3.96 -39.47 -21.03
C GLY A 30 4.93 -40.61 -21.33
N ILE A 31 5.70 -40.99 -20.32
CA ILE A 31 6.49 -42.24 -20.37
C ILE A 31 5.50 -43.40 -20.25
N HIS A 32 5.29 -44.10 -21.36
CA HIS A 32 4.55 -45.36 -21.56
C HIS A 32 3.08 -45.48 -21.09
N THR A 33 2.59 -44.71 -20.10
CA THR A 33 1.28 -44.93 -19.46
C THR A 33 0.30 -43.75 -19.54
N VAL A 34 0.70 -42.58 -20.03
CA VAL A 34 -0.19 -41.41 -20.13
C VAL A 34 -0.37 -41.02 -21.61
N PRO A 35 -1.58 -41.19 -22.18
CA PRO A 35 -1.87 -40.78 -23.55
C PRO A 35 -1.85 -39.26 -23.65
N ALA A 36 -1.47 -38.73 -24.82
CA ALA A 36 -1.54 -37.31 -25.07
C ALA A 36 -3.00 -36.86 -25.12
N THR A 37 -3.34 -35.82 -24.35
CA THR A 37 -4.67 -35.19 -24.32
C THR A 37 -4.72 -33.91 -25.14
N THR A 38 -3.57 -33.47 -25.67
CA THR A 38 -3.43 -32.32 -26.57
C THR A 38 -2.69 -32.70 -27.85
N THR A 39 -2.97 -31.95 -28.91
CA THR A 39 -2.21 -31.98 -30.17
C THR A 39 -0.92 -31.17 -30.06
N VAL A 40 -0.02 -31.30 -31.05
CA VAL A 40 1.22 -30.50 -31.09
C VAL A 40 0.90 -29.01 -31.31
N THR A 41 -0.08 -28.71 -32.16
CA THR A 41 -0.53 -27.33 -32.46
C THR A 41 -1.15 -26.66 -31.23
N GLU A 42 -2.00 -27.37 -30.48
CA GLU A 42 -2.53 -26.86 -29.20
C GLU A 42 -1.40 -26.58 -28.20
N ARG A 43 -0.40 -27.47 -28.10
CA ARG A 43 0.76 -27.24 -27.23
C ARG A 43 1.62 -26.06 -27.70
N GLU A 44 1.67 -25.79 -28.99
CA GLU A 44 2.37 -24.63 -29.53
C GLU A 44 1.71 -23.32 -29.10
N GLU A 45 0.37 -23.27 -29.16
CA GLU A 45 -0.38 -22.10 -28.68
C GLU A 45 -0.26 -21.91 -27.17
N LEU A 46 -0.30 -23.00 -26.38
CA LEU A 46 -0.01 -22.93 -24.95
C LEU A 46 1.42 -22.41 -24.69
N GLY A 47 2.41 -22.88 -25.46
CA GLY A 47 3.79 -22.39 -25.35
C GLY A 47 3.90 -20.89 -25.66
N LYS A 48 3.22 -20.40 -26.69
CA LYS A 48 3.14 -18.96 -27.03
C LYS A 48 2.46 -18.16 -25.92
N GLN A 49 1.39 -18.69 -25.34
CA GLN A 49 0.66 -18.07 -24.23
C GLN A 49 1.54 -17.94 -22.98
N ILE A 50 2.19 -19.03 -22.56
CA ILE A 50 3.08 -19.02 -21.40
C ILE A 50 4.24 -18.03 -21.59
N ARG A 51 4.75 -17.87 -22.82
CA ARG A 51 5.76 -16.84 -23.11
C ARG A 51 5.26 -15.41 -22.87
N ARG A 52 4.00 -15.10 -23.17
CA ARG A 52 3.40 -13.79 -22.86
C ARG A 52 3.27 -13.59 -21.35
N TYR A 53 2.87 -14.62 -20.62
CA TYR A 53 2.86 -14.59 -19.15
C TYR A 53 4.25 -14.35 -18.55
N ARG A 54 5.27 -15.05 -19.07
CA ARG A 54 6.68 -14.84 -18.71
C ARG A 54 7.12 -13.40 -18.98
N GLU A 55 6.70 -12.80 -20.10
CA GLU A 55 7.02 -11.41 -20.46
C GLU A 55 6.47 -10.41 -19.43
N CYS A 56 5.24 -10.61 -18.95
CA CYS A 56 4.67 -9.78 -17.88
C CYS A 56 5.51 -9.86 -16.60
N VAL A 57 5.97 -11.06 -16.21
CA VAL A 57 6.81 -11.25 -15.02
C VAL A 57 8.17 -10.55 -15.18
N LEU A 58 8.83 -10.72 -16.34
CA LEU A 58 10.12 -10.07 -16.60
C LEU A 58 10.00 -8.55 -16.64
N THR A 59 8.91 -8.03 -17.21
CA THR A 59 8.61 -6.59 -17.23
C THR A 59 8.46 -6.06 -15.82
N TRP A 60 7.70 -6.75 -14.95
CA TRP A 60 7.58 -6.37 -13.54
C TRP A 60 8.94 -6.38 -12.83
N CYS A 61 9.79 -7.39 -13.05
CA CYS A 61 11.14 -7.42 -12.47
C CYS A 61 11.99 -6.22 -12.91
N LEU A 62 11.94 -5.87 -14.20
CA LEU A 62 12.65 -4.69 -14.72
C LEU A 62 12.14 -3.40 -14.06
N GLN A 63 10.82 -3.25 -13.87
CA GLN A 63 10.25 -2.10 -13.18
C GLN A 63 10.64 -2.08 -11.70
N ALA A 64 10.66 -3.23 -11.02
CA ALA A 64 11.12 -3.33 -9.63
C ALA A 64 12.57 -2.88 -9.46
N VAL A 65 13.47 -3.33 -10.33
CA VAL A 65 14.89 -2.91 -10.31
C VAL A 65 15.02 -1.42 -10.57
N ARG A 66 14.27 -0.86 -11.53
CA ARG A 66 14.26 0.60 -11.80
C ARG A 66 13.71 1.40 -10.62
N ALA A 67 12.68 0.90 -9.97
CA ALA A 67 12.04 1.55 -8.85
C ALA A 67 12.91 1.53 -7.59
N ALA A 68 13.66 0.45 -7.34
CA ALA A 68 14.60 0.35 -6.22
C ALA A 68 15.95 1.05 -6.49
N HIS A 69 16.38 1.14 -7.76
CA HIS A 69 17.68 1.68 -8.14
C HIS A 69 17.57 2.54 -9.44
N PRO A 70 17.32 3.84 -9.32
CA PRO A 70 16.86 4.68 -10.44
C PRO A 70 17.99 5.23 -11.32
N ARG A 71 19.21 4.70 -11.28
CA ARG A 71 20.30 5.21 -12.15
C ARG A 71 19.88 5.18 -13.62
N ILE A 72 19.77 6.35 -14.27
CA ILE A 72 19.00 6.48 -15.52
C ILE A 72 19.77 5.93 -16.74
N ASN A 73 21.09 6.11 -16.80
CA ASN A 73 21.90 5.81 -17.99
C ASN A 73 22.89 4.67 -17.77
N LEU A 74 22.72 3.58 -18.51
CA LEU A 74 23.69 2.47 -18.59
C LEU A 74 24.38 2.40 -19.96
N GLU A 75 24.03 3.29 -20.91
CA GLU A 75 24.66 3.38 -22.22
C GLU A 75 26.16 3.67 -22.06
N GLY A 76 27.02 2.93 -22.77
CA GLY A 76 28.48 3.05 -22.69
C GLY A 76 29.15 2.43 -21.46
N THR A 77 28.40 1.95 -20.47
CA THR A 77 28.99 1.24 -19.32
C THR A 77 29.38 -0.20 -19.73
N SER A 78 30.54 -0.66 -19.29
CA SER A 78 30.98 -2.04 -19.49
C SER A 78 30.57 -2.93 -18.32
N GLY A 79 30.59 -4.26 -18.48
CA GLY A 79 30.33 -5.19 -17.37
C GLY A 79 31.28 -5.01 -16.17
N ARG A 80 32.46 -4.38 -16.35
CA ARG A 80 33.40 -4.06 -15.26
C ARG A 80 33.04 -2.82 -14.46
N SER A 81 32.24 -1.90 -15.01
CA SER A 81 31.85 -0.65 -14.36
C SER A 81 30.45 -0.68 -13.74
N ARG A 82 29.68 -1.74 -13.98
CA ARG A 82 28.31 -1.89 -13.48
C ARG A 82 28.30 -2.58 -12.12
N GLY A 83 27.54 -2.02 -11.18
CA GLY A 83 27.20 -2.71 -9.95
C GLY A 83 26.23 -3.88 -10.19
N PRO A 84 25.99 -4.74 -9.19
CA PRO A 84 25.09 -5.89 -9.30
C PRO A 84 23.69 -5.54 -9.82
N ALA A 85 23.08 -4.47 -9.30
CA ALA A 85 21.75 -4.00 -9.73
C ALA A 85 21.74 -3.47 -11.18
N ASP A 86 22.80 -2.76 -11.56
CA ASP A 86 22.96 -2.17 -12.91
C ASP A 86 23.15 -3.26 -13.97
N GLU A 87 23.94 -4.30 -13.68
CA GLU A 87 24.11 -5.44 -14.59
C GLU A 87 22.82 -6.26 -14.72
N LEU A 88 22.09 -6.51 -13.62
CA LEU A 88 20.79 -7.17 -13.68
C LEU A 88 19.80 -6.37 -14.54
N ARG A 89 19.70 -5.05 -14.33
CA ARG A 89 18.84 -4.17 -15.14
C ARG A 89 19.20 -4.22 -16.62
N TYR A 90 20.49 -4.15 -16.93
CA TYR A 90 20.96 -4.19 -18.31
C TYR A 90 20.55 -5.51 -18.99
N ARG A 91 20.84 -6.65 -18.35
CA ARG A 91 20.51 -7.97 -18.90
C ARG A 91 19.01 -8.23 -19.03
N LEU A 92 18.21 -7.75 -18.08
CA LEU A 92 16.75 -7.80 -18.20
C LEU A 92 16.26 -7.00 -19.40
N SER A 93 16.78 -5.79 -19.58
CA SER A 93 16.42 -4.93 -20.71
C SER A 93 16.82 -5.59 -22.04
N GLU A 94 18.02 -6.20 -22.14
CA GLU A 94 18.43 -6.95 -23.34
C GLU A 94 17.53 -8.16 -23.63
N ALA A 95 17.13 -8.91 -22.60
CA ALA A 95 16.30 -10.10 -22.74
C ALA A 95 14.87 -9.75 -23.19
N ILE A 96 14.27 -8.70 -22.61
CA ILE A 96 12.93 -8.19 -22.94
C ILE A 96 12.94 -7.60 -24.36
N ASN A 97 13.90 -6.74 -24.70
CA ASN A 97 13.98 -6.12 -26.02
C ASN A 97 14.22 -7.14 -27.15
N ALA A 98 14.83 -8.29 -26.85
CA ALA A 98 15.03 -9.37 -27.82
C ALA A 98 13.84 -10.36 -27.89
N SER A 99 12.88 -10.24 -26.97
CA SER A 99 11.68 -11.08 -26.96
C SER A 99 10.77 -10.68 -28.12
N THR A 100 10.19 -11.69 -28.77
CA THR A 100 9.14 -11.47 -29.78
C THR A 100 7.75 -11.73 -29.20
N ALA A 101 7.66 -12.03 -27.89
CA ALA A 101 6.38 -12.17 -27.22
C ALA A 101 5.89 -10.79 -26.79
N GLY A 102 4.62 -10.48 -27.05
CA GLY A 102 3.96 -9.33 -26.44
C GLY A 102 3.54 -9.61 -24.99
N LEU A 103 3.06 -8.58 -24.31
CA LEU A 103 2.41 -8.75 -23.00
C LEU A 103 1.06 -9.48 -23.17
N ALA A 104 0.66 -10.22 -22.14
CA ALA A 104 -0.64 -10.89 -22.13
C ALA A 104 -1.78 -9.85 -22.02
N PRO A 105 -2.83 -9.91 -22.87
CA PRO A 105 -3.96 -8.99 -22.81
C PRO A 105 -4.83 -9.25 -21.58
N SER A 106 -5.65 -8.25 -21.20
CA SER A 106 -6.51 -8.32 -20.01
C SER A 106 -7.50 -9.48 -20.03
N GLU A 107 -8.03 -9.83 -21.21
CA GLU A 107 -8.94 -10.97 -21.38
C GLU A 107 -8.24 -12.30 -21.03
N GLU A 108 -7.00 -12.48 -21.49
CA GLU A 108 -6.18 -13.66 -21.23
C GLU A 108 -5.79 -13.75 -19.73
N LEU A 109 -5.47 -12.61 -19.11
CA LEU A 109 -5.21 -12.55 -17.67
C LEU A 109 -6.46 -12.80 -16.82
N GLY A 110 -7.66 -12.52 -17.36
CA GLY A 110 -8.95 -12.73 -16.70
C GLY A 110 -9.47 -14.16 -16.80
N GLY A 111 -9.29 -14.81 -17.95
CA GLY A 111 -9.85 -16.13 -18.25
C GLY A 111 -9.15 -17.29 -17.52
N GLU A 112 -9.94 -18.20 -16.96
CA GLU A 112 -9.44 -19.45 -16.34
C GLU A 112 -8.78 -20.37 -17.38
N GLN A 113 -7.70 -21.04 -16.98
CA GLN A 113 -6.95 -21.93 -17.85
C GLN A 113 -7.21 -23.40 -17.53
N ARG A 114 -7.32 -24.22 -18.58
CA ARG A 114 -7.57 -25.66 -18.46
C ARG A 114 -6.46 -26.42 -17.70
N PHE A 115 -5.21 -26.02 -17.85
CA PHE A 115 -4.06 -26.72 -17.29
C PHE A 115 -3.50 -25.97 -16.08
N ALA A 116 -3.28 -26.67 -14.96
CA ALA A 116 -2.79 -26.08 -13.71
C ALA A 116 -1.45 -25.34 -13.86
N SER A 117 -0.54 -25.82 -14.71
CA SER A 117 0.73 -25.14 -15.01
C SER A 117 0.49 -23.80 -15.72
N VAL A 118 -0.42 -23.77 -16.71
CA VAL A 118 -0.77 -22.55 -17.45
C VAL A 118 -1.50 -21.57 -16.54
N GLU A 119 -2.36 -22.09 -15.66
CA GLU A 119 -3.06 -21.30 -14.64
C GLU A 119 -2.08 -20.68 -13.63
N SER A 120 -1.06 -21.42 -13.20
CA SER A 120 0.00 -20.88 -12.33
C SER A 120 0.80 -19.78 -13.02
N TRP A 121 1.10 -19.92 -14.32
CA TRP A 121 1.71 -18.84 -15.10
C TRP A 121 0.78 -17.63 -15.25
N ARG A 122 -0.53 -17.85 -15.46
CA ARG A 122 -1.52 -16.77 -15.50
C ARG A 122 -1.58 -16.02 -14.18
N HIS A 123 -1.62 -16.73 -13.04
CA HIS A 123 -1.61 -16.11 -11.72
C HIS A 123 -0.34 -15.29 -11.47
N ALA A 124 0.83 -15.79 -11.86
CA ALA A 124 2.08 -15.05 -11.81
C ALA A 124 2.01 -13.77 -12.68
N ALA A 125 1.58 -13.88 -13.94
CA ALA A 125 1.46 -12.75 -14.85
C ALA A 125 0.43 -11.72 -14.39
N ARG A 126 -0.70 -12.15 -13.82
CA ARG A 126 -1.73 -11.27 -13.26
C ARG A 126 -1.20 -10.53 -12.03
N ALA A 127 -0.49 -11.22 -11.14
CA ALA A 127 0.14 -10.61 -9.98
C ALA A 127 1.22 -9.59 -10.39
N ALA A 128 2.00 -9.89 -11.42
CA ALA A 128 2.98 -8.97 -12.01
C ALA A 128 2.30 -7.72 -12.59
N ALA A 129 1.28 -7.88 -13.43
CA ALA A 129 0.55 -6.76 -14.04
C ALA A 129 -0.13 -5.85 -13.01
N LEU A 130 -0.74 -6.41 -11.96
CA LEU A 130 -1.30 -5.63 -10.86
C LEU A 130 -0.20 -4.97 -10.00
N GLY A 131 0.93 -5.66 -9.84
CA GLY A 131 2.07 -5.20 -9.06
C GLY A 131 2.79 -3.99 -9.65
N GLU A 132 2.66 -3.74 -10.97
CA GLU A 132 3.25 -2.54 -11.60
C GLU A 132 2.70 -1.23 -10.99
N GLN A 133 1.44 -1.24 -10.56
CA GLN A 133 0.82 -0.08 -9.91
C GLN A 133 1.43 0.25 -8.54
N ASP A 134 2.05 -0.74 -7.88
CA ASP A 134 2.66 -0.54 -6.57
C ASP A 134 3.87 0.42 -6.65
N PHE A 135 4.61 0.44 -7.77
CA PHE A 135 5.80 1.29 -7.94
C PHE A 135 5.43 2.78 -7.97
N ALA A 136 4.39 3.15 -8.71
CA ALA A 136 3.85 4.52 -8.70
C ALA A 136 3.20 4.89 -7.36
N ALA A 137 2.69 3.90 -6.63
CA ALA A 137 1.96 4.04 -5.37
C ALA A 137 2.80 3.81 -4.11
N GLY A 138 4.10 4.17 -4.15
CA GLY A 138 4.92 4.25 -2.94
C GLY A 138 6.05 3.23 -2.83
N VAL A 139 6.19 2.33 -3.81
CA VAL A 139 7.35 1.42 -3.94
C VAL A 139 8.32 1.99 -4.97
N GLY A 140 8.74 3.25 -4.79
CA GLY A 140 9.64 3.94 -5.70
C GLY A 140 10.78 4.61 -4.95
N TYR A 141 11.91 4.78 -5.62
CA TYR A 141 13.09 5.43 -5.06
C TYR A 141 12.75 6.84 -4.56
N GLY A 142 13.28 7.18 -3.38
CA GLY A 142 12.96 8.42 -2.65
C GLY A 142 11.74 8.33 -1.73
N ARG A 143 10.91 7.27 -1.84
CA ARG A 143 9.82 6.97 -0.87
C ARG A 143 10.13 5.76 0.01
N LEU A 144 11.07 4.92 -0.42
CA LEU A 144 11.58 3.77 0.29
C LEU A 144 12.86 4.12 1.05
N SER A 145 13.08 3.47 2.19
CA SER A 145 14.40 3.45 2.84
C SER A 145 15.37 2.59 2.01
N ASP A 146 16.68 2.73 2.27
CA ASP A 146 17.70 1.94 1.57
C ASP A 146 17.48 0.43 1.78
N GLN A 147 17.16 0.00 3.00
CA GLN A 147 16.85 -1.40 3.31
C GLN A 147 15.60 -1.92 2.57
N GLN A 148 14.58 -1.06 2.38
CA GLN A 148 13.39 -1.40 1.59
C GLN A 148 13.74 -1.51 0.10
N CYS A 149 14.58 -0.62 -0.42
CA CYS A 149 15.09 -0.70 -1.80
C CYS A 149 15.86 -2.01 -2.02
N ILE A 150 16.73 -2.39 -1.09
CA ILE A 150 17.50 -3.65 -1.14
C ILE A 150 16.57 -4.86 -1.10
N THR A 151 15.51 -4.82 -0.28
CA THR A 151 14.50 -5.91 -0.22
C THR A 151 13.77 -6.08 -1.56
N VAL A 152 13.33 -4.98 -2.19
CA VAL A 152 12.70 -5.00 -3.52
C VAL A 152 13.66 -5.50 -4.60
N LEU A 153 14.92 -5.11 -4.52
CA LEU A 153 15.96 -5.56 -5.43
C LEU A 153 16.21 -7.07 -5.30
N LYS A 154 16.26 -7.60 -4.07
CA LYS A 154 16.38 -9.03 -3.81
C LYS A 154 15.19 -9.80 -4.38
N ASP A 155 13.97 -9.33 -4.12
CA ASP A 155 12.73 -9.94 -4.65
C ASP A 155 12.78 -10.04 -6.19
N ALA A 156 13.16 -8.96 -6.87
CA ALA A 156 13.28 -8.95 -8.32
C ALA A 156 14.34 -9.93 -8.82
N ALA A 157 15.51 -9.96 -8.18
CA ALA A 157 16.60 -10.86 -8.53
C ALA A 157 16.22 -12.34 -8.35
N ASP A 158 15.58 -12.70 -7.23
CA ASP A 158 15.14 -14.07 -6.98
C ASP A 158 14.05 -14.51 -7.96
N ILE A 159 13.10 -13.63 -8.29
CA ILE A 159 12.08 -13.94 -9.31
C ILE A 159 12.74 -14.21 -10.67
N VAL A 160 13.74 -13.42 -11.07
CA VAL A 160 14.47 -13.64 -12.32
C VAL A 160 15.25 -14.96 -12.28
N ARG A 161 15.87 -15.33 -11.15
CA ARG A 161 16.51 -16.65 -10.98
C ARG A 161 15.49 -17.78 -11.19
N GLY A 162 14.31 -17.66 -10.60
CA GLY A 162 13.20 -18.60 -10.79
C GLY A 162 12.77 -18.70 -12.26
N VAL A 163 12.56 -17.57 -12.94
CA VAL A 163 12.19 -17.54 -14.36
C VAL A 163 13.27 -18.17 -15.25
N VAL A 164 14.55 -17.91 -14.98
CA VAL A 164 15.67 -18.53 -15.73
C VAL A 164 15.69 -20.05 -15.52
N ALA A 165 15.43 -20.53 -14.30
CA ALA A 165 15.33 -21.96 -14.05
C ALA A 165 14.14 -22.60 -14.80
N LEU A 166 12.99 -21.93 -14.82
CA LEU A 166 11.82 -22.35 -15.60
C LEU A 166 12.10 -22.32 -17.10
N ASP A 167 12.81 -21.32 -17.61
CA ASP A 167 13.13 -21.19 -19.04
C ASP A 167 13.94 -22.38 -19.59
N ARG A 168 14.79 -23.00 -18.75
CA ARG A 168 15.46 -24.26 -19.08
C ARG A 168 14.50 -25.44 -19.11
N ARG A 169 13.57 -25.53 -18.15
CA ARG A 169 12.61 -26.65 -18.03
C ARG A 169 11.59 -26.67 -19.16
N TYR A 170 11.26 -25.51 -19.72
CA TYR A 170 10.26 -25.35 -20.77
C TYR A 170 10.85 -25.45 -22.19
N GLU A 171 12.17 -25.64 -22.34
CA GLU A 171 12.85 -25.70 -23.65
C GLU A 171 12.21 -26.67 -24.64
N GLY A 172 11.74 -27.83 -24.17
CA GLY A 172 11.14 -28.84 -25.02
C GLY A 172 9.70 -28.53 -25.45
N VAL A 173 9.06 -27.46 -24.98
CA VAL A 173 7.66 -27.12 -25.26
C VAL A 173 7.52 -26.49 -26.66
N PRO A 174 6.65 -27.00 -27.55
CA PRO A 174 6.34 -26.35 -28.82
C PRO A 174 5.98 -24.88 -28.64
N GLY A 175 6.46 -24.00 -29.52
CA GLY A 175 6.22 -22.55 -29.41
C GLY A 175 7.09 -21.84 -28.35
N TRP A 176 7.85 -22.58 -27.54
CA TRP A 176 8.80 -22.00 -26.58
C TRP A 176 9.98 -21.35 -27.28
N LYS A 177 10.41 -20.20 -26.76
CA LYS A 177 11.61 -19.49 -27.21
C LYS A 177 12.40 -19.10 -25.97
N ARG A 178 13.61 -19.62 -25.88
CA ARG A 178 14.56 -19.33 -24.78
C ARG A 178 14.84 -17.82 -24.68
N LEU A 179 15.11 -17.37 -23.47
CA LEU A 179 15.55 -16.00 -23.22
C LEU A 179 16.91 -15.75 -23.86
N LYS A 180 17.10 -14.55 -24.44
CA LYS A 180 18.40 -14.13 -24.96
C LYS A 180 19.42 -14.12 -23.82
N ASP A 181 20.60 -14.69 -24.08
CA ASP A 181 21.70 -14.75 -23.14
C ASP A 181 21.31 -15.25 -21.73
N GLN A 182 20.41 -16.25 -21.67
CA GLN A 182 19.83 -16.79 -20.43
C GLN A 182 20.88 -17.05 -19.32
N GLY A 183 22.06 -17.58 -19.68
CA GLY A 183 23.15 -17.82 -18.72
C GLY A 183 23.71 -16.54 -18.08
N ARG A 184 23.89 -15.47 -18.87
CA ARG A 184 24.35 -14.17 -18.37
C ARG A 184 23.29 -13.48 -17.53
N LEU A 185 22.03 -13.54 -17.94
CA LEU A 185 20.91 -13.03 -17.14
C LEU A 185 20.81 -13.76 -15.79
N GLY A 186 20.90 -15.09 -15.81
CA GLY A 186 20.88 -15.90 -14.58
C GLY A 186 22.04 -15.55 -13.63
N ARG A 187 23.25 -15.36 -14.16
CA ARG A 187 24.40 -14.94 -13.36
C ARG A 187 24.24 -13.55 -12.77
N ALA A 188 23.74 -12.58 -13.56
CA ALA A 188 23.48 -11.23 -13.07
C ALA A 188 22.44 -11.24 -11.94
N ALA A 189 21.38 -12.04 -12.07
CA ALA A 189 20.36 -12.20 -11.05
C ALA A 189 20.91 -12.87 -9.77
N GLU A 190 21.75 -13.90 -9.90
CA GLU A 190 22.41 -14.54 -8.77
C GLU A 190 23.33 -13.57 -8.00
N VAL A 191 24.18 -12.81 -8.72
CA VAL A 191 25.08 -11.83 -8.10
C VAL A 191 24.29 -10.71 -7.43
N CYS A 192 23.20 -10.24 -8.05
CA CYS A 192 22.33 -9.22 -7.46
C CYS A 192 21.59 -9.73 -6.23
N ALA A 193 21.09 -10.97 -6.24
CA ALA A 193 20.43 -11.58 -5.09
C ALA A 193 21.41 -11.78 -3.92
N ALA A 194 22.65 -12.21 -4.20
CA ALA A 194 23.69 -12.35 -3.19
C ALA A 194 24.09 -11.00 -2.57
N PHE A 195 24.25 -9.97 -3.40
CA PHE A 195 24.51 -8.60 -2.95
C PHE A 195 23.38 -8.05 -2.09
N ALA A 196 22.13 -8.19 -2.55
CA ALA A 196 20.97 -7.70 -1.79
C ALA A 196 20.68 -8.57 -0.54
N GLY A 197 21.19 -9.79 -0.50
CA GLY A 197 21.05 -10.70 0.63
C GLY A 197 22.09 -10.53 1.74
N SER A 198 23.13 -9.70 1.55
CA SER A 198 24.13 -9.43 2.59
C SER A 198 23.67 -8.42 3.64
N GLU A 199 22.61 -7.67 3.36
CA GLU A 199 22.02 -6.71 4.29
C GLU A 199 20.74 -7.28 4.94
N GLU A 200 20.39 -6.77 6.12
CA GLU A 200 19.17 -7.18 6.82
C GLU A 200 17.93 -6.61 6.09
N PRO A 201 16.96 -7.47 5.70
CA PRO A 201 15.81 -7.03 4.92
C PRO A 201 14.78 -6.28 5.76
N ASP A 202 14.26 -5.18 5.22
CA ASP A 202 13.11 -4.46 5.79
C ASP A 202 11.80 -4.88 5.09
N TYR A 203 11.11 -5.84 5.69
CA TYR A 203 9.84 -6.35 5.21
C TYR A 203 8.65 -5.39 5.39
N THR A 204 8.82 -4.22 6.01
CA THR A 204 7.75 -3.22 6.08
C THR A 204 7.40 -2.63 4.70
N VAL A 205 8.27 -2.84 3.70
CA VAL A 205 7.97 -2.57 2.29
C VAL A 205 6.71 -3.28 1.79
N ASP A 206 6.37 -4.44 2.36
CA ASP A 206 5.18 -5.21 1.98
C ASP A 206 3.85 -4.50 2.30
N LEU A 207 3.90 -3.50 3.20
CA LEU A 207 2.75 -2.64 3.51
C LEU A 207 2.60 -1.49 2.51
N ARG A 208 3.59 -1.23 1.66
CA ARG A 208 3.58 -0.16 0.65
C ARG A 208 2.82 -0.60 -0.61
N GLY A 209 2.77 0.29 -1.59
CA GLY A 209 2.15 0.06 -2.88
C GLY A 209 0.68 0.46 -2.92
N TRP A 210 0.05 0.11 -4.03
CA TRP A 210 -1.30 0.53 -4.34
C TRP A 210 -2.29 -0.14 -3.40
N ARG A 211 -3.21 0.66 -2.87
CA ARG A 211 -4.33 0.20 -2.06
C ARG A 211 -5.60 0.71 -2.72
N THR A 212 -6.64 -0.11 -2.71
CA THR A 212 -7.97 0.38 -3.08
C THR A 212 -8.28 1.58 -2.19
N ALA A 213 -8.66 2.69 -2.81
CA ALA A 213 -9.09 3.87 -2.06
C ALA A 213 -10.21 3.45 -1.10
N PRO A 214 -10.15 3.85 0.18
CA PRO A 214 -11.23 3.55 1.11
C PRO A 214 -12.53 4.13 0.54
N VAL A 215 -13.55 3.28 0.41
CA VAL A 215 -14.87 3.68 -0.07
C VAL A 215 -15.79 3.87 1.13
N THR A 216 -16.77 4.74 0.99
CA THR A 216 -17.86 4.88 1.97
C THR A 216 -18.63 3.56 2.09
N ILE A 217 -19.11 3.29 3.29
CA ILE A 217 -20.07 2.22 3.52
C ILE A 217 -21.44 2.77 3.17
N ASP A 218 -21.87 2.46 1.95
CA ASP A 218 -23.17 2.81 1.43
C ASP A 218 -24.25 1.86 1.98
N GLY A 219 -25.50 2.34 2.06
CA GLY A 219 -26.65 1.56 2.53
C GLY A 219 -27.39 2.19 3.71
N PRO A 220 -28.44 1.53 4.21
CA PRO A 220 -29.25 2.05 5.31
C PRO A 220 -28.39 2.25 6.56
N ALA A 221 -28.78 3.23 7.38
CA ALA A 221 -28.11 3.50 8.65
C ALA A 221 -28.14 2.25 9.55
N MET A 222 -26.95 1.75 9.90
CA MET A 222 -26.87 0.64 10.86
C MET A 222 -27.30 1.13 12.26
N PRO A 223 -27.95 0.28 13.07
CA PRO A 223 -28.37 0.65 14.42
C PRO A 223 -27.20 0.66 15.42
N GLY A 224 -27.41 1.31 16.56
CA GLY A 224 -26.51 1.28 17.72
C GLY A 224 -25.07 1.71 17.41
N ILE A 225 -24.12 1.11 18.12
CA ILE A 225 -22.68 1.40 17.99
C ILE A 225 -22.13 1.12 16.58
N THR A 226 -22.70 0.16 15.85
CA THR A 226 -22.30 -0.16 14.48
C THR A 226 -22.62 1.01 13.54
N GLY A 227 -23.75 1.68 13.76
CA GLY A 227 -24.08 2.93 13.10
C GLY A 227 -23.08 4.04 13.39
N LEU A 228 -22.61 4.17 14.64
CA LEU A 228 -21.55 5.13 14.96
C LEU A 228 -20.26 4.82 14.18
N LEU A 229 -19.83 3.55 14.18
CA LEU A 229 -18.64 3.12 13.46
C LEU A 229 -18.74 3.37 11.94
N GLN A 230 -19.93 3.14 11.36
CA GLN A 230 -20.20 3.45 9.95
C GLN A 230 -20.02 4.96 9.67
N ALA A 231 -20.56 5.82 10.52
CA ALA A 231 -20.47 7.27 10.36
C ALA A 231 -19.02 7.77 10.53
N GLU A 232 -18.30 7.27 11.53
CA GLU A 232 -16.88 7.59 11.76
C GLU A 232 -15.98 7.08 10.61
N HIS A 233 -16.26 5.90 10.06
CA HIS A 233 -15.56 5.39 8.87
C HIS A 233 -15.82 6.28 7.65
N ASN A 234 -17.08 6.64 7.39
CA ASN A 234 -17.42 7.52 6.26
C ASN A 234 -16.83 8.94 6.44
N LEU A 235 -16.79 9.45 7.67
CA LEU A 235 -16.07 10.68 8.01
C LEU A 235 -14.60 10.56 7.64
N LEU A 236 -13.92 9.48 8.06
CA LEU A 236 -12.51 9.24 7.72
C LEU A 236 -12.27 9.20 6.21
N VAL A 237 -13.17 8.56 5.45
CA VAL A 237 -13.09 8.52 3.97
C VAL A 237 -13.18 9.94 3.40
N HIS A 238 -14.16 10.74 3.84
CA HIS A 238 -14.33 12.11 3.33
C HIS A 238 -13.23 13.08 3.79
N LEU A 239 -12.57 12.82 4.92
CA LEU A 239 -11.37 13.57 5.34
C LEU A 239 -10.16 13.37 4.42
N GLY A 240 -10.21 12.41 3.49
CA GLY A 240 -9.26 12.34 2.38
C GLY A 240 -9.31 13.55 1.44
N THR A 241 -10.38 14.37 1.51
CA THR A 241 -10.48 15.66 0.82
C THR A 241 -10.26 16.80 1.79
N PHE A 242 -9.53 17.84 1.36
CA PHE A 242 -9.20 18.98 2.22
C PHE A 242 -10.47 19.73 2.66
N PRO A 243 -10.72 19.89 3.98
CA PRO A 243 -11.91 20.58 4.45
C PRO A 243 -11.70 22.10 4.50
N ASP A 244 -12.75 22.86 4.17
CA ASP A 244 -12.78 24.30 4.48
C ASP A 244 -12.83 24.53 6.01
N ALA A 245 -12.53 25.75 6.46
CA ALA A 245 -12.40 26.06 7.89
C ALA A 245 -13.70 25.84 8.68
N ARG A 246 -14.87 26.06 8.06
CA ARG A 246 -16.17 25.85 8.71
C ARG A 246 -16.43 24.36 8.88
N SER A 247 -16.22 23.57 7.82
CA SER A 247 -16.37 22.12 7.85
C SER A 247 -15.40 21.48 8.85
N LEU A 248 -14.14 21.93 8.89
CA LEU A 248 -13.16 21.47 9.87
C LEU A 248 -13.66 21.69 11.30
N ARG A 249 -14.21 22.87 11.62
CA ARG A 249 -14.73 23.15 12.96
C ARG A 249 -15.88 22.21 13.35
N VAL A 250 -16.77 21.88 12.42
CA VAL A 250 -17.85 20.92 12.66
C VAL A 250 -17.29 19.53 12.92
N VAL A 251 -16.29 19.09 12.14
CA VAL A 251 -15.60 17.82 12.38
C VAL A 251 -14.97 17.81 13.77
N LEU A 252 -14.20 18.84 14.15
CA LEU A 252 -13.55 18.92 15.46
C LEU A 252 -14.56 18.83 16.62
N ASP A 253 -15.69 19.56 16.55
CA ASP A 253 -16.72 19.49 17.60
C ASP A 253 -17.44 18.14 17.62
N SER A 254 -17.67 17.52 16.46
CA SER A 254 -18.22 16.17 16.40
C SER A 254 -17.32 15.15 17.10
N GLN A 255 -16.00 15.23 16.88
CA GLN A 255 -15.03 14.33 17.48
C GLN A 255 -14.88 14.56 18.99
N ARG A 256 -15.02 15.81 19.44
CA ARG A 256 -15.14 16.13 20.87
C ARG A 256 -16.33 15.41 21.50
N ILE A 257 -17.52 15.54 20.90
CA ILE A 257 -18.75 14.92 21.40
C ILE A 257 -18.63 13.40 21.42
N VAL A 258 -18.19 12.81 20.31
CA VAL A 258 -18.05 11.36 20.15
C VAL A 258 -17.05 10.79 21.14
N SER A 259 -15.88 11.42 21.31
CA SER A 259 -14.88 10.97 22.30
C SER A 259 -15.43 10.98 23.72
N ARG A 260 -16.13 12.05 24.11
CA ARG A 260 -16.74 12.17 25.45
C ARG A 260 -17.72 11.06 25.75
N THR A 261 -18.68 10.87 24.83
CA THR A 261 -19.76 9.91 25.04
C THR A 261 -19.24 8.48 24.93
N ALA A 262 -18.37 8.18 23.95
CA ALA A 262 -17.73 6.88 23.83
C ALA A 262 -16.90 6.52 25.08
N ALA A 263 -16.15 7.47 25.65
CA ALA A 263 -15.39 7.24 26.87
C ALA A 263 -16.28 6.85 28.06
N THR A 264 -17.45 7.48 28.17
CA THR A 264 -18.44 7.19 29.23
C THR A 264 -19.00 5.77 29.07
N LEU A 265 -19.26 5.33 27.83
CA LEU A 265 -19.82 4.00 27.55
C LEU A 265 -18.89 2.85 27.94
N ILE A 266 -17.58 3.04 27.84
CA ILE A 266 -16.59 2.00 28.14
C ILE A 266 -15.88 2.18 29.48
N GLU A 267 -16.32 3.15 30.30
CA GLU A 267 -15.63 3.52 31.54
C GLU A 267 -15.49 2.35 32.51
N GLN A 268 -16.53 1.52 32.61
CA GLN A 268 -16.52 0.34 33.49
C GLN A 268 -15.83 -0.88 32.89
N THR A 269 -15.80 -1.01 31.55
CA THR A 269 -15.33 -2.21 30.86
C THR A 269 -13.88 -2.11 30.40
N GLU A 270 -13.44 -0.94 29.96
CA GLU A 270 -12.09 -0.67 29.44
C GLU A 270 -11.54 0.68 30.00
N PRO A 271 -11.28 0.78 31.32
CA PRO A 271 -10.89 2.05 31.96
C PRO A 271 -9.67 2.75 31.34
N PRO A 272 -8.57 2.06 30.97
CA PRO A 272 -7.43 2.71 30.32
C PRO A 272 -7.80 3.38 28.99
N LEU A 273 -8.68 2.75 28.22
CA LEU A 273 -9.11 3.27 26.93
C LEU A 273 -10.12 4.41 27.10
N SER A 274 -10.99 4.32 28.11
CA SER A 274 -11.85 5.44 28.52
C SER A 274 -11.02 6.69 28.84
N ALA A 275 -9.95 6.55 29.64
CA ALA A 275 -9.05 7.65 29.97
C ALA A 275 -8.37 8.24 28.71
N LYS A 276 -7.92 7.39 27.78
CA LYS A 276 -7.39 7.83 26.47
C LYS A 276 -8.42 8.66 25.70
N TRP A 277 -9.68 8.23 25.65
CA TRP A 277 -10.74 8.95 24.93
C TRP A 277 -11.20 10.23 25.63
N ARG A 278 -11.08 10.32 26.97
CA ARG A 278 -11.24 11.59 27.72
C ARG A 278 -10.14 12.58 27.40
N ALA A 279 -8.89 12.12 27.32
CA ALA A 279 -7.79 12.97 26.88
C ALA A 279 -8.01 13.47 25.44
N ARG A 280 -8.43 12.57 24.53
CA ARG A 280 -8.84 12.91 23.16
C ARG A 280 -9.92 14.00 23.14
N GLU A 281 -10.98 13.86 23.94
CA GLU A 281 -12.01 14.90 24.06
C GLU A 281 -11.42 16.26 24.45
N THR A 282 -10.55 16.28 25.46
CA THR A 282 -9.92 17.51 25.95
C THR A 282 -9.12 18.19 24.85
N THR A 283 -8.33 17.42 24.09
CA THR A 283 -7.58 17.92 22.94
C THR A 283 -8.49 18.50 21.87
N TYR A 284 -9.59 17.81 21.51
CA TYR A 284 -10.56 18.36 20.56
C TYR A 284 -11.27 19.62 21.09
N GLY A 285 -11.50 19.71 22.40
CA GLY A 285 -12.00 20.93 23.04
C GLY A 285 -11.07 22.13 22.84
N GLN A 286 -9.76 21.93 23.00
CA GLN A 286 -8.75 22.96 22.72
C GLN A 286 -8.73 23.33 21.23
N LEU A 287 -8.80 22.35 20.33
CA LEU A 287 -8.82 22.59 18.88
C LEU A 287 -10.08 23.36 18.44
N VAL A 288 -11.26 23.04 18.97
CA VAL A 288 -12.49 23.80 18.70
C VAL A 288 -12.34 25.25 19.16
N HIS A 289 -11.69 25.48 20.31
CA HIS A 289 -11.43 26.84 20.79
C HIS A 289 -10.47 27.60 19.86
N GLN A 290 -9.34 26.99 19.51
CA GLN A 290 -8.33 27.59 18.63
C GLN A 290 -8.82 27.82 17.20
N THR A 291 -9.80 27.05 16.74
CA THR A 291 -10.37 27.21 15.39
C THR A 291 -11.54 28.19 15.31
N ARG A 292 -11.92 28.86 16.42
CA ARG A 292 -13.02 29.83 16.45
C ARG A 292 -12.83 30.99 15.47
N ASP A 293 -11.60 31.48 15.39
CA ASP A 293 -11.20 32.60 14.53
C ASP A 293 -10.57 32.15 13.20
N LEU A 294 -10.63 30.85 12.91
CA LEU A 294 -10.15 30.29 11.66
C LEU A 294 -11.12 30.62 10.51
N GLY A 295 -10.56 31.14 9.43
CA GLY A 295 -11.20 31.32 8.12
C GLY A 295 -10.47 30.55 7.03
N GLY A 296 -11.14 30.33 5.91
CA GLY A 296 -10.62 29.57 4.77
C GLY A 296 -11.78 28.92 4.03
N MET A 297 -12.02 29.33 2.79
CA MET A 297 -13.14 28.86 1.96
C MET A 297 -12.73 27.78 0.95
N LEU A 298 -11.43 27.49 0.85
CA LEU A 298 -10.91 26.47 -0.06
C LEU A 298 -11.06 25.09 0.59
N GLY A 299 -11.65 24.14 -0.15
CA GLY A 299 -11.87 22.77 0.29
C GLY A 299 -13.30 22.29 0.06
N GLN A 300 -13.50 20.98 0.17
CA GLN A 300 -14.81 20.32 0.08
C GLN A 300 -15.05 19.48 1.33
N GLY A 301 -15.20 20.14 2.48
CA GLY A 301 -15.35 19.45 3.77
C GLY A 301 -16.79 19.08 4.14
N GLY A 302 -17.78 19.47 3.33
CA GLY A 302 -19.20 19.36 3.68
C GLY A 302 -19.65 17.93 3.98
N HIS A 303 -19.18 16.94 3.21
CA HIS A 303 -19.50 15.52 3.46
C HIS A 303 -18.87 15.00 4.74
N ALA A 304 -17.61 15.37 5.03
CA ALA A 304 -16.95 15.03 6.28
C ALA A 304 -17.70 15.64 7.47
N ALA A 305 -18.02 16.94 7.41
CA ALA A 305 -18.81 17.62 8.42
C ALA A 305 -20.19 16.96 8.63
N GLY A 306 -20.86 16.57 7.54
CA GLY A 306 -22.13 15.84 7.59
C GLY A 306 -22.03 14.50 8.31
N GLN A 307 -21.04 13.68 7.97
CA GLN A 307 -20.82 12.39 8.66
C GLN A 307 -20.41 12.58 10.12
N GLY A 308 -19.61 13.60 10.44
CA GLY A 308 -19.29 13.97 11.82
C GLY A 308 -20.54 14.34 12.62
N ALA A 309 -21.42 15.17 12.06
CA ALA A 309 -22.70 15.51 12.70
C ALA A 309 -23.60 14.27 12.90
N VAL A 310 -23.63 13.36 11.93
CA VAL A 310 -24.35 12.07 12.05
C VAL A 310 -23.75 11.22 13.17
N ALA A 311 -22.43 11.08 13.25
CA ALA A 311 -21.75 10.36 14.31
C ALA A 311 -22.07 10.95 15.70
N ALA A 312 -21.99 12.28 15.84
CA ALA A 312 -22.30 12.99 17.07
C ALA A 312 -23.79 12.87 17.46
N SER A 313 -24.69 12.77 16.49
CA SER A 313 -26.11 12.51 16.75
C SER A 313 -26.36 11.06 17.18
N ARG A 314 -25.70 10.09 16.52
CA ARG A 314 -25.84 8.66 16.83
C ARG A 314 -25.31 8.32 18.21
N VAL A 315 -24.11 8.79 18.56
CA VAL A 315 -23.50 8.49 19.86
C VAL A 315 -24.35 8.97 21.04
N LYS A 316 -25.04 10.11 20.90
CA LYS A 316 -25.96 10.65 21.93
C LYS A 316 -27.22 9.82 22.13
N ARG A 317 -27.58 8.99 21.15
CA ARG A 317 -28.76 8.10 21.21
C ARG A 317 -28.41 6.71 21.73
N LEU A 318 -27.13 6.40 21.93
CA LEU A 318 -26.71 5.13 22.54
C LEU A 318 -27.09 5.15 24.02
N ALA A 319 -27.62 4.04 24.50
CA ALA A 319 -27.90 3.89 25.92
C ALA A 319 -26.58 3.74 26.68
N THR A 320 -26.47 4.36 27.87
CA THR A 320 -25.25 4.27 28.69
C THR A 320 -24.90 2.83 29.10
N GLU A 321 -25.90 1.94 29.11
CA GLU A 321 -25.78 0.52 29.45
C GLU A 321 -25.59 -0.40 28.24
N GLU A 322 -25.49 0.15 27.02
CA GLU A 322 -25.31 -0.67 25.81
C GLU A 322 -23.94 -1.39 25.85
N PHE A 323 -23.96 -2.72 25.93
CA PHE A 323 -22.74 -3.51 25.93
C PHE A 323 -22.00 -3.40 24.59
N ILE A 324 -20.80 -2.83 24.60
CA ILE A 324 -19.93 -2.75 23.43
C ILE A 324 -18.92 -3.90 23.48
N GLY A 325 -19.05 -4.83 22.54
CA GLY A 325 -18.10 -5.95 22.44
C GLY A 325 -16.64 -5.48 22.20
N PRO A 326 -15.63 -6.18 22.74
CA PRO A 326 -14.23 -5.75 22.70
C PRO A 326 -13.63 -5.66 21.29
N LYS A 327 -14.25 -6.31 20.31
CA LYS A 327 -13.88 -6.16 18.89
C LYS A 327 -14.28 -4.79 18.34
N LEU A 328 -15.48 -4.32 18.68
CA LEU A 328 -16.01 -3.03 18.24
C LEU A 328 -15.26 -1.88 18.92
N VAL A 329 -14.96 -2.00 20.22
CA VAL A 329 -14.11 -1.04 20.95
C VAL A 329 -12.76 -0.86 20.25
N ARG A 330 -12.08 -1.97 19.92
CA ARG A 330 -10.80 -1.92 19.18
C ARG A 330 -10.93 -1.35 17.77
N GLN A 331 -12.05 -1.59 17.08
CA GLN A 331 -12.29 -1.00 15.76
C GLN A 331 -12.49 0.50 15.86
N LEU A 332 -13.27 0.96 16.84
CA LEU A 332 -13.51 2.39 17.07
C LEU A 332 -12.22 3.12 17.43
N ASP A 333 -11.39 2.55 18.32
CA ASP A 333 -10.09 3.16 18.68
C ASP A 333 -9.15 3.31 17.48
N ARG A 334 -9.15 2.32 16.57
CA ARG A 334 -8.38 2.39 15.32
C ARG A 334 -8.90 3.48 14.39
N VAL A 335 -10.22 3.65 14.28
CA VAL A 335 -10.82 4.70 13.45
C VAL A 335 -10.54 6.08 14.05
N PHE A 336 -10.69 6.26 15.37
CA PHE A 336 -10.32 7.49 16.06
C PHE A 336 -8.86 7.89 15.80
N SER A 337 -7.93 6.95 15.98
CA SER A 337 -6.50 7.22 15.77
C SER A 337 -6.20 7.66 14.33
N ARG A 338 -6.90 7.09 13.33
CA ARG A 338 -6.75 7.47 11.92
C ARG A 338 -7.38 8.83 11.60
N ILE A 339 -8.52 9.15 12.22
CA ILE A 339 -9.15 10.47 12.10
C ILE A 339 -8.25 11.54 12.71
N ASP A 340 -7.66 11.28 13.88
CA ASP A 340 -6.73 12.18 14.54
C ASP A 340 -5.51 12.49 13.65
N GLU A 341 -4.95 11.43 13.02
CA GLU A 341 -3.86 11.57 12.06
C GLU A 341 -4.27 12.40 10.83
N GLN A 342 -5.44 12.13 10.23
CA GLN A 342 -5.91 12.87 9.06
C GLN A 342 -6.21 14.34 9.38
N ILE A 343 -6.81 14.63 10.53
CA ILE A 343 -7.07 16.01 10.98
C ILE A 343 -5.75 16.75 11.22
N SER A 344 -4.77 16.09 11.85
CA SER A 344 -3.42 16.64 12.02
C SER A 344 -2.78 16.99 10.68
N GLN A 345 -2.84 16.08 9.69
CA GLN A 345 -2.34 16.31 8.33
C GLN A 345 -3.06 17.47 7.62
N CYS A 346 -4.39 17.54 7.74
CA CYS A 346 -5.19 18.63 7.15
C CYS A 346 -4.81 20.00 7.74
N ILE A 347 -4.69 20.10 9.06
CA ILE A 347 -4.30 21.35 9.73
C ILE A 347 -2.90 21.79 9.30
N GLU A 348 -1.94 20.86 9.27
CA GLU A 348 -0.57 21.15 8.85
C GLU A 348 -0.48 21.55 7.38
N HIS A 349 -1.17 20.83 6.50
CA HIS A 349 -1.23 21.16 5.08
C HIS A 349 -1.87 22.54 4.85
N GLY A 350 -3.00 22.81 5.51
CA GLY A 350 -3.69 24.09 5.41
C GLY A 350 -2.86 25.27 5.91
N ALA A 351 -2.04 25.07 6.94
CA ALA A 351 -1.08 26.08 7.38
C ALA A 351 0.08 26.24 6.38
N LYS A 352 0.71 25.12 5.95
CA LYS A 352 1.86 25.13 5.05
C LYS A 352 1.56 25.79 3.70
N GLU A 353 0.42 25.44 3.11
CA GLU A 353 -0.04 25.96 1.81
C GLU A 353 -0.83 27.27 1.94
N ARG A 354 -0.91 27.86 3.16
CA ARG A 354 -1.61 29.13 3.44
C ARG A 354 -3.09 29.13 3.03
N LEU A 355 -3.76 28.00 3.22
CA LEU A 355 -5.18 27.81 2.92
C LEU A 355 -6.09 28.20 4.09
N TYR A 356 -5.54 28.21 5.30
CA TYR A 356 -6.22 28.70 6.51
C TYR A 356 -5.67 30.05 6.98
N PHE A 357 -6.59 30.88 7.47
CA PHE A 357 -6.35 32.25 7.89
C PHE A 357 -6.91 32.48 9.28
N LEU A 358 -6.23 33.30 10.08
CA LEU A 358 -6.71 33.74 11.38
C LEU A 358 -7.33 35.13 11.27
N ARG A 359 -8.49 35.28 11.91
CA ARG A 359 -9.16 36.56 12.09
C ARG A 359 -8.44 37.36 13.18
N VAL A 360 -7.72 38.40 12.77
CA VAL A 360 -6.96 39.26 13.68
C VAL A 360 -7.66 40.61 13.82
N PRO A 361 -7.90 41.10 15.05
CA PRO A 361 -8.39 42.45 15.28
C PRO A 361 -7.31 43.46 14.86
N PHE A 362 -7.68 44.40 13.99
CA PHE A 362 -6.79 45.46 13.53
C PHE A 362 -7.30 46.81 14.07
N PRO A 363 -6.50 47.51 14.92
CA PRO A 363 -6.88 48.82 15.43
C PRO A 363 -6.87 49.85 14.29
N ARG A 364 -7.89 50.71 14.24
CA ARG A 364 -7.95 51.83 13.28
C ARG A 364 -7.90 53.15 14.03
N ILE A 365 -6.97 54.01 13.64
CA ILE A 365 -7.03 55.45 13.93
C ILE A 365 -7.87 56.06 12.80
N ASP A 366 -9.18 56.23 13.02
CA ASP A 366 -10.07 56.90 12.07
C ASP A 366 -10.33 58.33 12.54
N GLU A 367 -9.54 59.31 12.11
CA GLU A 367 -9.63 60.71 12.59
C GLU A 367 -10.99 61.37 12.30
N ASN A 368 -11.77 60.81 11.38
CA ASN A 368 -13.02 61.40 10.88
C ASN A 368 -14.31 60.78 11.46
N ALA A 369 -14.21 59.76 12.32
CA ALA A 369 -15.38 59.11 12.92
C ALA A 369 -15.72 59.74 14.29
N PRO A 370 -16.93 60.28 14.51
CA PRO A 370 -17.32 60.85 15.81
C PRO A 370 -17.46 59.75 16.88
N GLY A 371 -16.86 59.98 18.04
CA GLY A 371 -16.93 59.10 19.22
C GLY A 371 -15.57 58.55 19.68
N PHE A 372 -15.39 58.40 21.00
CA PHE A 372 -14.15 57.91 21.61
C PHE A 372 -13.91 56.39 21.45
N VAL A 373 -14.94 55.62 21.10
CA VAL A 373 -14.86 54.16 20.90
C VAL A 373 -15.06 53.82 19.43
N LYS A 374 -13.96 53.48 18.74
CA LYS A 374 -13.98 53.07 17.33
C LYS A 374 -14.16 51.56 17.22
N ARG A 375 -15.04 51.09 16.32
CA ARG A 375 -15.22 49.65 16.06
C ARG A 375 -13.95 49.07 15.44
N THR A 376 -13.38 48.04 16.09
CA THR A 376 -12.24 47.26 15.58
C THR A 376 -12.61 46.60 14.26
N ARG A 377 -11.77 46.73 13.22
CA ARG A 377 -11.92 45.98 11.96
C ARG A 377 -11.20 44.64 12.09
N GLU A 378 -11.71 43.63 11.41
CA GLU A 378 -11.12 42.29 11.40
C GLU A 378 -10.40 42.07 10.06
N ARG A 379 -9.19 41.51 10.10
CA ARG A 379 -8.45 41.10 8.89
C ARG A 379 -8.04 39.63 9.00
N TYR A 380 -8.19 38.90 7.91
CA TYR A 380 -7.73 37.52 7.81
C TYR A 380 -6.26 37.48 7.39
N THR A 381 -5.42 36.88 8.22
CA THR A 381 -3.97 36.74 7.99
C THR A 381 -3.62 35.26 7.87
N PRO A 382 -2.84 34.82 6.88
CA PRO A 382 -2.49 33.40 6.73
C PRO A 382 -1.71 32.93 7.96
N ILE A 383 -1.90 31.65 8.33
CA ILE A 383 -1.13 31.04 9.40
C ILE A 383 0.29 30.78 8.88
N THR A 384 1.25 31.59 9.32
CA THR A 384 2.65 31.52 8.90
C THR A 384 3.60 31.14 10.03
N SER A 385 3.14 31.18 11.29
CA SER A 385 3.96 30.85 12.45
C SER A 385 3.12 30.25 13.59
N PRO A 386 3.65 29.28 14.36
CA PRO A 386 2.99 28.76 15.56
C PRO A 386 2.79 29.83 16.66
N VAL A 387 3.49 30.97 16.59
CA VAL A 387 3.26 32.11 17.50
C VAL A 387 1.87 32.73 17.29
N GLN A 388 1.26 32.53 16.12
CA GLN A 388 -0.06 33.09 15.79
C GLN A 388 -1.21 32.23 16.32
N THR A 389 -0.98 30.93 16.57
CA THR A 389 -1.97 30.00 17.11
C THR A 389 -1.32 28.71 17.60
N ASP A 390 -1.81 28.21 18.74
CA ASP A 390 -1.43 26.89 19.25
C ASP A 390 -1.99 25.74 18.42
N LEU A 391 -2.84 26.01 17.42
CA LEU A 391 -3.50 25.02 16.57
C LEU A 391 -2.52 23.99 15.98
N ILE A 392 -1.40 24.45 15.41
CA ILE A 392 -0.39 23.57 14.81
C ILE A 392 0.32 22.75 15.90
N VAL A 393 0.61 23.37 17.05
CA VAL A 393 1.30 22.71 18.16
C VAL A 393 0.43 21.59 18.71
N ILE A 394 -0.84 21.87 19.02
CA ILE A 394 -1.80 20.88 19.53
C ILE A 394 -1.99 19.75 18.51
N ALA A 395 -2.16 20.09 17.22
CA ALA A 395 -2.33 19.08 16.16
C ALA A 395 -1.09 18.18 15.99
N ARG A 396 0.12 18.69 16.25
CA ARG A 396 1.36 17.91 16.15
C ARG A 396 1.63 17.06 17.38
N SER A 397 1.48 17.64 18.56
CA SER A 397 1.94 17.03 19.81
C SER A 397 0.87 16.22 20.54
N GLN A 398 -0.41 16.54 20.33
CA GLN A 398 -1.51 15.93 21.09
C GLN A 398 -2.44 15.04 20.26
N LEU A 399 -2.61 15.30 18.96
CA LEU A 399 -3.40 14.41 18.08
C LEU A 399 -2.61 13.21 17.55
N ARG A 400 -1.29 13.30 17.46
CA ARG A 400 -0.47 12.17 16.99
C ARG A 400 -0.07 11.29 18.17
N PRO A 401 -0.56 10.04 18.28
CA PRO A 401 0.15 9.05 19.08
C PRO A 401 1.57 8.86 18.50
N ALA A 402 2.50 8.38 19.34
CA ALA A 402 3.84 8.02 18.89
C ALA A 402 3.73 7.15 17.62
N PRO A 403 4.54 7.42 16.57
CA PRO A 403 4.43 6.71 15.30
C PRO A 403 4.49 5.20 15.59
N ILE A 404 3.40 4.50 15.28
CA ILE A 404 3.36 3.05 15.39
C ILE A 404 4.36 2.55 14.35
N THR A 405 5.49 2.02 14.80
CA THR A 405 6.44 1.35 13.90
C THR A 405 5.67 0.22 13.24
N PRO A 406 5.43 0.30 11.91
CA PRO A 406 4.61 -0.69 11.25
C PRO A 406 5.33 -2.03 11.33
N TRP A 407 4.65 -3.05 11.86
CA TRP A 407 5.20 -4.39 11.91
C TRP A 407 5.06 -5.02 10.53
N PRO A 408 6.10 -5.70 10.01
CA PRO A 408 5.98 -6.41 8.75
C PRO A 408 4.88 -7.47 8.84
N PRO A 409 4.20 -7.79 7.72
CA PRO A 409 3.28 -8.93 7.69
C PRO A 409 3.98 -10.21 8.14
N LYS A 410 3.29 -11.05 8.92
CA LYS A 410 3.88 -12.28 9.50
C LYS A 410 4.50 -13.20 8.45
N ASP A 411 3.84 -13.32 7.30
CA ASP A 411 4.20 -14.26 6.24
C ASP A 411 5.25 -13.68 5.26
N ALA A 412 5.74 -12.46 5.51
CA ALA A 412 6.65 -11.76 4.60
C ALA A 412 7.99 -12.48 4.45
N ALA A 413 8.56 -12.96 5.56
CA ALA A 413 9.81 -13.72 5.56
C ALA A 413 9.62 -15.14 5.02
N GLU A 414 8.55 -15.81 5.47
CA GLU A 414 8.22 -17.19 5.07
C GLU A 414 8.02 -17.31 3.55
N SER A 415 7.22 -16.42 2.95
CA SER A 415 6.98 -16.45 1.50
C SER A 415 8.25 -16.30 0.64
N ARG A 416 9.27 -15.60 1.15
CA ARG A 416 10.57 -15.43 0.47
C ARG A 416 11.44 -16.66 0.66
N ALA A 417 11.52 -17.19 1.87
CA ALA A 417 12.25 -18.41 2.18
C ALA A 417 11.72 -19.64 1.41
N GLU A 418 10.40 -19.80 1.34
CA GLU A 418 9.77 -20.89 0.56
C GLU A 418 10.08 -20.80 -0.93
N PHE A 419 10.11 -19.58 -1.47
CA PHE A 419 10.42 -19.34 -2.87
C PHE A 419 11.91 -19.59 -3.17
N GLU A 420 12.80 -19.14 -2.30
CA GLU A 420 14.23 -19.45 -2.38
C GLU A 420 14.49 -20.96 -2.34
N ALA A 421 13.82 -21.68 -1.44
CA ALA A 421 13.87 -23.14 -1.39
C ALA A 421 13.35 -23.78 -2.69
N ALA A 422 12.31 -23.21 -3.32
CA ALA A 422 11.79 -23.69 -4.61
C ALA A 422 12.78 -23.45 -5.76
N ILE A 423 13.53 -22.34 -5.76
CA ILE A 423 14.60 -22.08 -6.75
C ILE A 423 15.72 -23.12 -6.62
N MET A 424 16.11 -23.46 -5.39
CA MET A 424 17.16 -24.44 -5.11
C MET A 424 16.71 -25.90 -5.28
N HIS A 425 15.40 -26.15 -5.38
CA HIS A 425 14.85 -27.49 -5.47
C HIS A 425 15.37 -28.25 -6.71
N ARG A 426 16.10 -29.34 -6.45
CA ARG A 426 16.49 -30.33 -7.47
C ARG A 426 15.64 -31.60 -7.31
N PRO A 427 15.11 -32.17 -8.39
CA PRO A 427 14.40 -33.44 -8.33
C PRO A 427 15.32 -34.54 -7.79
N GLY A 428 14.90 -35.21 -6.71
CA GLY A 428 15.59 -36.36 -6.11
C GLY A 428 16.51 -36.08 -4.92
N GLY A 429 16.59 -34.84 -4.42
CA GLY A 429 17.26 -34.56 -3.14
C GLY A 429 16.36 -34.94 -1.95
N PRO A 430 16.91 -35.44 -0.83
CA PRO A 430 16.13 -35.57 0.39
C PRO A 430 15.69 -34.17 0.79
N GLY A 431 14.38 -33.96 0.95
CA GLY A 431 13.85 -32.73 1.53
C GLY A 431 14.45 -32.51 2.93
N PRO A 432 14.34 -31.29 3.49
CA PRO A 432 14.85 -31.04 4.82
C PRO A 432 14.25 -32.06 5.78
N SER A 433 15.12 -32.76 6.51
CA SER A 433 14.73 -33.66 7.58
C SER A 433 13.95 -32.85 8.60
N LEU A 434 12.62 -33.04 8.61
CA LEU A 434 11.77 -32.64 9.71
C LEU A 434 12.15 -33.52 10.90
N SER A 435 13.12 -33.07 11.68
CA SER A 435 13.30 -33.54 13.06
C SER A 435 12.09 -33.04 13.86
N LEU A 436 11.32 -34.00 14.38
CA LEU A 436 10.27 -33.83 15.39
C LEU A 436 10.82 -33.20 16.67
#